data_AF-A0A2V6ZDJ8-F1
#
_entry.id   AF-A0A2V6ZDJ8-F1
#
_cell.length_a   1.000
_cell.length_b   1.000
_cell.length_c   1.000
_cell.angle_alpha   90.00
_cell.angle_beta   90.00
_cell.angle_gamma   90.00
#
_symmetry.space_group_name_H-M   'P 1'
#
loop_
_entity.id
_entity.type
_entity.pdbx_description
1 polymer ?
#
loop_
_entity_poly.entity_id
_entity_poly.type
_entity_poly.pdbx_seq_one_letter_code
_entity_poly.pdbx_strand_id
1 'polypeptide(L)'
;MDEPAAANINKMWAYARKYAEKSGTSLHPDRTVTETVVTGLARHIEQVGKPLCPCNFYPDPAAEAKQRRWICACDEMQKYKYCHCLLFVTPEGLPITEYLPEDHEGRQAYGVVPDPVPDKGRAMARVLDRHQAETSTGG
;
A
#
# COMPACT_ATOMS: atom_id res chain seq x y z
N MET A 1 -0.55 -17.29 19.33
CA MET A 1 -0.36 -15.83 19.19
C MET A 1 -1.71 -15.20 19.40
N ASP A 2 -1.78 -14.17 20.24
CA ASP A 2 -3.04 -13.54 20.57
C ASP A 2 -3.56 -12.69 19.40
N GLU A 3 -4.89 -12.63 19.30
CA GLU A 3 -5.61 -11.75 18.40
C GLU A 3 -5.32 -10.29 18.80
N PRO A 4 -5.04 -9.37 17.85
CA PRO A 4 -4.93 -7.95 18.17
C PRO A 4 -6.23 -7.40 18.78
N ALA A 5 -6.13 -6.32 19.55
CA ALA A 5 -7.28 -5.66 20.14
C ALA A 5 -8.30 -5.28 19.06
N ALA A 6 -9.59 -5.59 19.31
CA ALA A 6 -10.69 -5.32 18.39
C ALA A 6 -10.75 -3.84 17.94
N ALA A 7 -10.35 -2.91 18.80
CA ALA A 7 -10.24 -1.49 18.45
C ALA A 7 -9.23 -1.22 17.33
N ASN A 8 -8.07 -1.89 17.34
CA ASN A 8 -7.04 -1.76 16.31
C ASN A 8 -7.49 -2.43 15.00
N ILE A 9 -8.14 -3.59 15.08
CA ILE A 9 -8.74 -4.28 13.93
C ILE A 9 -9.78 -3.39 13.25
N ASN A 10 -10.73 -2.84 14.02
CA ASN A 10 -11.77 -1.96 13.50
C ASN A 10 -11.20 -0.68 12.87
N LYS A 11 -10.15 -0.11 13.49
CA LYS A 11 -9.42 1.03 12.95
C LYS A 11 -8.79 0.70 11.59
N MET A 12 -8.16 -0.47 11.45
CA MET A 12 -7.53 -0.90 10.19
C MET A 12 -8.54 -1.26 9.10
N TRP A 13 -9.67 -1.83 9.45
CA TRP A 13 -10.79 -2.02 8.51
C TRP A 13 -11.35 -0.70 7.98
N ALA A 14 -11.57 0.28 8.88
CA ALA A 14 -12.05 1.60 8.48
C ALA A 14 -11.03 2.34 7.60
N TYR A 15 -9.74 2.23 7.95
CA TYR A 15 -8.63 2.76 7.14
C TYR A 15 -8.59 2.10 5.75
N ALA A 16 -8.63 0.77 5.67
CA ALA A 16 -8.52 0.04 4.41
C ALA A 16 -9.66 0.41 3.45
N ARG A 17 -10.91 0.41 3.91
CA ARG A 17 -12.06 0.83 3.09
C ARG A 17 -11.92 2.25 2.56
N LYS A 18 -11.60 3.19 3.45
CA LYS A 18 -11.44 4.60 3.09
C LYS A 18 -10.28 4.83 2.13
N TYR A 19 -9.16 4.13 2.35
CA TYR A 19 -8.01 4.26 1.48
C TYR A 19 -8.29 3.68 0.10
N ALA A 20 -8.93 2.52 0.00
CA ALA A 20 -9.31 1.91 -1.27
C ALA A 20 -10.18 2.87 -2.12
N GLU A 21 -11.20 3.47 -1.51
CA GLU A 21 -12.04 4.50 -2.17
C GLU A 21 -11.21 5.71 -2.63
N LYS A 22 -10.33 6.22 -1.76
CA LYS A 22 -9.47 7.37 -2.05
C LYS A 22 -8.46 7.09 -3.17
N SER A 23 -7.88 5.89 -3.21
CA SER A 23 -6.92 5.50 -4.23
C SER A 23 -7.58 5.06 -5.51
N GLY A 24 -8.89 4.80 -5.55
CA GLY A 24 -9.54 4.21 -6.72
C GLY A 24 -9.10 2.77 -6.92
N THR A 25 -9.00 2.01 -5.82
CA THR A 25 -8.74 0.57 -5.81
C THR A 25 -9.88 -0.14 -5.09
N SER A 26 -9.88 -1.46 -5.15
CA SER A 26 -10.76 -2.33 -4.36
C SER A 26 -9.97 -3.02 -3.25
N LEU A 27 -10.67 -3.49 -2.21
CA LEU A 27 -10.12 -4.53 -1.34
C LEU A 27 -10.14 -5.86 -2.09
N HIS A 28 -9.28 -6.81 -1.71
CA HIS A 28 -9.21 -8.10 -2.37
C HIS A 28 -10.57 -8.82 -2.37
N PRO A 29 -11.00 -9.43 -3.48
CA PRO A 29 -12.29 -10.14 -3.56
C PRO A 29 -12.34 -11.36 -2.64
N ASP A 30 -11.21 -12.04 -2.43
CA ASP A 30 -11.08 -12.98 -1.31
C ASP A 30 -10.89 -12.20 -0.01
N ARG A 31 -11.95 -12.22 0.81
CA ARG A 31 -12.01 -11.56 2.11
C ARG A 31 -10.94 -12.04 3.09
N THR A 32 -10.51 -13.30 3.00
CA THR A 32 -9.52 -13.87 3.92
C THR A 32 -8.15 -13.22 3.76
N VAL A 33 -7.79 -12.83 2.53
CA VAL A 33 -6.59 -12.04 2.23
C VAL A 33 -6.66 -10.69 2.92
N THR A 34 -7.80 -9.99 2.75
CA THR A 34 -8.03 -8.69 3.38
C THR A 34 -7.98 -8.78 4.91
N GLU A 35 -8.64 -9.79 5.50
CA GLU A 35 -8.64 -10.04 6.95
C GLU A 35 -7.22 -10.28 7.47
N THR A 36 -6.45 -11.12 6.79
CA THR A 36 -5.06 -11.43 7.17
C THR A 36 -4.19 -10.17 7.20
N VAL A 37 -4.27 -9.34 6.15
CA VAL A 37 -3.49 -8.09 6.08
C VAL A 37 -3.95 -7.09 7.13
N VAL A 38 -5.27 -6.92 7.31
CA VAL A 38 -5.83 -6.01 8.32
C VAL A 38 -5.39 -6.42 9.74
N THR A 39 -5.41 -7.70 10.06
CA THR A 39 -4.94 -8.24 11.34
C THR A 39 -3.44 -8.00 11.52
N GLY A 40 -2.64 -8.20 10.48
CA GLY A 40 -1.20 -7.89 10.51
C GLY A 40 -0.91 -6.41 10.74
N LEU A 41 -1.63 -5.51 10.07
CA LEU A 41 -1.52 -4.06 10.28
C LEU A 41 -1.90 -3.65 11.72
N ALA A 42 -2.97 -4.25 12.26
CA ALA A 42 -3.41 -4.03 13.64
C ALA A 42 -2.36 -4.50 14.65
N ARG A 43 -1.76 -5.66 14.42
CA ARG A 43 -0.67 -6.18 15.26
C ARG A 43 0.55 -5.25 15.26
N HIS A 44 0.93 -4.69 14.11
CA HIS A 44 2.03 -3.71 14.08
C HIS A 44 1.69 -2.40 14.79
N ILE A 45 0.41 -1.99 14.87
CA ILE A 45 0.02 -0.85 15.72
C ILE A 45 0.36 -1.14 17.19
N GLU A 46 0.13 -2.35 17.68
CA GLU A 46 0.42 -2.73 19.06
C GLU A 46 1.93 -2.86 19.31
N GLN A 47 2.66 -3.42 18.35
CA GLN A 47 4.09 -3.69 18.49
C GLN A 47 4.95 -2.42 18.34
N VAL A 48 4.64 -1.56 17.37
CA VAL A 48 5.50 -0.42 16.98
C VAL A 48 4.75 0.91 16.87
N GLY A 49 3.48 0.95 17.28
CA GLY A 49 2.66 2.17 17.31
C GLY A 49 2.14 2.62 15.93
N LYS A 50 2.47 1.91 14.85
CA LYS A 50 2.12 2.29 13.47
C LYS A 50 1.77 1.06 12.62
N PRO A 51 0.91 1.21 11.59
CA PRO A 51 0.51 0.10 10.73
C PRO A 51 1.60 -0.23 9.68
N LEU A 52 2.72 -0.78 10.13
CA LEU A 52 3.82 -1.26 9.29
C LEU A 52 3.34 -2.40 8.36
N CYS A 53 3.83 -2.52 7.11
CA CYS A 53 3.36 -3.57 6.18
C CYS A 53 3.55 -4.95 6.81
N PRO A 54 2.51 -5.78 6.95
CA PRO A 54 2.65 -7.13 7.50
C PRO A 54 3.25 -8.12 6.50
N CYS A 55 3.44 -7.68 5.26
CA CYS A 55 3.88 -8.46 4.12
C CYS A 55 5.40 -8.61 3.98
N ASN A 56 6.18 -7.99 4.86
CA ASN A 56 7.62 -7.90 4.75
C ASN A 56 8.27 -8.40 6.05
N PHE A 57 9.50 -8.86 5.94
CA PHE A 57 10.32 -9.24 7.08
C PHE A 57 11.13 -8.02 7.55
N TYR A 58 11.08 -7.73 8.85
CA TYR A 58 11.87 -6.67 9.47
C TYR A 58 12.73 -7.24 10.58
N PRO A 59 14.07 -7.16 10.46
CA PRO A 59 14.97 -7.52 11.56
C PRO A 59 14.73 -6.66 12.81
N ASP A 60 14.43 -5.37 12.63
CA ASP A 60 14.04 -4.43 13.68
C ASP A 60 12.79 -3.64 13.24
N PRO A 61 11.59 -4.13 13.58
CA PRO A 61 10.33 -3.45 13.24
C PRO A 61 10.23 -2.03 13.82
N ALA A 62 10.84 -1.78 14.98
CA ALA A 62 10.74 -0.49 15.66
C ALA A 62 11.61 0.58 14.97
N ALA A 63 12.78 0.19 14.46
CA ALA A 63 13.61 1.06 13.61
C ALA A 63 12.90 1.37 12.27
N GLU A 64 12.35 0.36 11.61
CA GLU A 64 11.65 0.52 10.32
C GLU A 64 10.41 1.41 10.43
N ALA A 65 9.65 1.29 11.52
CA ALA A 65 8.50 2.14 11.78
C ALA A 65 8.85 3.65 11.90
N LYS A 66 10.12 4.01 12.15
CA LYS A 66 10.57 5.41 12.16
C LYS A 66 10.78 5.96 10.75
N GLN A 67 11.20 5.14 9.79
CA GLN A 67 11.53 5.55 8.42
C GLN A 67 10.30 5.82 7.54
N ARG A 68 9.11 5.39 7.97
CA ARG A 68 7.81 5.59 7.29
C ARG A 68 7.64 4.88 5.94
N ARG A 69 8.72 4.49 5.26
CA ARG A 69 8.73 3.78 3.96
C ARG A 69 7.71 2.66 3.86
N TRP A 70 7.60 1.85 4.91
CA TRP A 70 6.75 0.66 4.96
C TRP A 70 5.45 0.85 5.77
N ILE A 71 5.17 2.07 6.25
CA ILE A 71 3.90 2.34 6.95
C ILE A 71 2.79 2.40 5.92
N CYS A 72 1.73 1.63 6.13
CA CYS A 72 0.60 1.55 5.21
C CYS A 72 -0.10 2.92 5.08
N ALA A 73 -0.30 3.47 3.88
CA ALA A 73 0.08 2.92 2.58
C ALA A 73 1.57 3.21 2.30
N CYS A 74 2.35 2.17 2.00
CA CYS A 74 3.80 2.26 1.81
C CYS A 74 4.17 3.11 0.58
N ASP A 75 5.46 3.40 0.44
CA ASP A 75 5.97 4.20 -0.67
C ASP A 75 5.59 3.63 -2.04
N GLU A 76 5.60 2.31 -2.23
CA GLU A 76 5.22 1.69 -3.50
C GLU A 76 3.76 1.94 -3.86
N MET A 77 2.87 1.82 -2.87
CA MET A 77 1.46 2.16 -3.07
C MET A 77 1.29 3.65 -3.41
N GLN A 78 2.08 4.53 -2.78
CA GLN A 78 2.01 5.97 -3.02
C GLN A 78 2.69 6.46 -4.30
N LYS A 79 3.69 5.72 -4.82
CA LYS A 79 4.39 6.02 -6.09
C LYS A 79 3.73 5.34 -7.28
N TYR A 80 3.49 4.05 -7.16
CA TYR A 80 3.14 3.17 -8.27
C TYR A 80 1.73 2.59 -8.15
N LYS A 81 1.01 2.85 -7.05
CA LYS A 81 -0.30 2.23 -6.76
C LYS A 81 -0.24 0.69 -6.69
N TYR A 82 0.96 0.17 -6.45
CA TYR A 82 1.22 -1.24 -6.29
C TYR A 82 1.13 -1.63 -4.81
N CYS A 83 0.41 -2.70 -4.51
CA CYS A 83 0.28 -3.24 -3.16
C CYS A 83 0.68 -4.72 -3.14
N HIS A 84 1.90 -5.01 -2.69
CA HIS A 84 2.38 -6.39 -2.52
C HIS A 84 1.49 -7.24 -1.58
N CYS A 85 0.86 -6.62 -0.57
CA CYS A 85 -0.10 -7.31 0.30
C CYS A 85 -1.34 -7.82 -0.40
N LEU A 86 -1.63 -7.35 -1.62
CA LEU A 86 -2.91 -7.49 -2.29
C LEU A 86 -4.10 -6.90 -1.52
N LEU A 87 -3.86 -5.97 -0.58
CA LEU A 87 -4.93 -5.27 0.13
C LEU A 87 -5.64 -4.23 -0.76
N PHE A 88 -4.89 -3.58 -1.64
CA PHE A 88 -5.40 -2.57 -2.58
C PHE A 88 -5.11 -3.05 -4.00
N VAL A 89 -6.15 -3.50 -4.70
CA VAL A 89 -6.07 -4.23 -5.98
C VAL A 89 -7.12 -3.71 -6.97
N THR A 90 -7.11 -4.22 -8.20
CA THR A 90 -8.24 -4.05 -9.13
C THR A 90 -9.48 -4.81 -8.62
N PRO A 91 -10.68 -4.57 -9.17
CA PRO A 91 -11.89 -5.32 -8.81
C PRO A 91 -11.75 -6.85 -8.97
N GLU A 92 -10.87 -7.29 -9.88
CA GLU A 92 -10.57 -8.70 -10.16
C GLU A 92 -9.57 -9.31 -9.17
N GLY A 93 -8.99 -8.52 -8.27
CA GLY A 93 -8.04 -8.98 -7.27
C GLY A 93 -6.57 -8.93 -7.70
N LEU A 94 -6.25 -8.33 -8.84
CA LEU A 94 -4.87 -8.22 -9.32
C LEU A 94 -4.18 -6.94 -8.79
N PRO A 95 -2.87 -6.99 -8.47
CA PRO A 95 -2.14 -5.78 -8.15
C PRO A 95 -1.97 -4.92 -9.41
N ILE A 96 -2.06 -3.59 -9.27
CA ILE A 96 -1.77 -2.66 -10.36
C ILE A 96 -0.26 -2.59 -10.55
N THR A 97 0.23 -2.90 -11.75
CA THR A 97 1.67 -2.98 -12.05
C THR A 97 2.11 -2.10 -13.20
N GLU A 98 1.20 -1.43 -13.92
CA GLU A 98 1.56 -0.60 -15.09
C GLU A 98 2.54 0.54 -14.79
N TYR A 99 2.54 1.07 -13.56
CA TYR A 99 3.43 2.16 -13.15
C TYR A 99 4.78 1.68 -12.60
N LEU A 100 4.95 0.37 -12.41
CA LEU A 100 6.20 -0.18 -11.92
C LEU A 100 7.28 -0.11 -13.01
N PRO A 101 8.55 0.10 -12.63
CA PRO A 101 9.69 -0.10 -13.51
C PRO A 101 9.66 -1.49 -14.18
N GLU A 102 10.22 -1.60 -15.39
CA GLU A 102 10.22 -2.86 -16.17
C GLU A 102 10.97 -4.00 -15.46
N ASP A 103 12.00 -3.65 -14.70
CA ASP A 103 12.83 -4.58 -13.91
C ASP A 103 12.25 -4.90 -12.52
N HIS A 104 11.11 -4.32 -12.16
CA HIS A 104 10.49 -4.55 -10.86
C HIS A 104 9.85 -5.95 -10.78
N GLU A 105 10.08 -6.67 -9.67
CA GLU A 105 9.63 -8.06 -9.48
C GLU A 105 8.12 -8.24 -9.67
N GLY A 106 7.30 -7.31 -9.14
CA GLY A 106 5.86 -7.33 -9.32
C GLY A 106 5.42 -7.28 -10.79
N ARG A 107 6.13 -6.53 -11.64
CA ARG A 107 5.84 -6.46 -13.08
C ARG A 107 6.32 -7.70 -13.82
N GLN A 108 7.42 -8.31 -13.39
CA GLN A 108 7.88 -9.59 -13.92
C GLN A 108 6.93 -10.74 -13.57
N ALA A 109 6.36 -10.74 -12.37
CA ALA A 109 5.47 -11.79 -11.89
C ALA A 109 4.05 -11.70 -12.48
N TYR A 110 3.47 -10.50 -12.54
CA TYR A 110 2.08 -10.30 -12.96
C TYR A 110 1.93 -9.76 -14.39
N GLY A 111 3.03 -9.43 -15.07
CA GLY A 111 3.00 -8.67 -16.30
C GLY A 111 2.53 -7.23 -16.07
N VAL A 112 1.95 -6.62 -17.10
CA VAL A 112 1.37 -5.26 -17.04
C VAL A 112 -0.11 -5.36 -16.72
N VAL A 113 -0.49 -4.98 -15.51
CA VAL A 113 -1.87 -4.86 -15.04
C VAL A 113 -2.22 -3.38 -15.00
N PRO A 114 -3.20 -2.93 -15.82
CA PRO A 114 -3.59 -1.53 -15.91
C PRO A 114 -4.34 -1.06 -14.65
N ASP A 115 -4.24 0.23 -14.34
CA ASP A 115 -5.04 0.91 -13.34
C ASP A 115 -6.42 1.23 -13.90
N PRO A 116 -7.51 0.69 -13.31
CA PRO A 116 -8.86 1.01 -13.76
C PRO A 116 -9.27 2.46 -13.43
N VAL A 117 -8.57 3.15 -12.52
CA VAL A 117 -8.92 4.50 -12.02
C VAL A 117 -7.67 5.39 -11.90
N PRO A 118 -7.02 5.74 -13.02
CA PRO A 118 -5.71 6.43 -13.04
C PRO A 118 -5.76 7.87 -12.48
N ASP A 119 -6.93 8.48 -12.44
CA ASP A 119 -7.17 9.82 -11.88
C ASP A 119 -7.14 9.84 -10.34
N LYS A 120 -7.06 8.68 -9.67
CA LYS A 120 -6.95 8.55 -8.20
C LYS A 120 -5.68 7.85 -7.72
N GLY A 121 -5.28 8.14 -6.49
CA GLY A 121 -4.10 7.55 -5.86
C GLY A 121 -2.79 8.21 -6.28
N ARG A 122 -1.69 7.44 -6.20
CA ARG A 122 -0.33 7.86 -6.58
C ARG A 122 0.10 9.24 -6.03
N ALA A 123 -0.31 9.55 -4.80
CA ALA A 123 -0.15 10.88 -4.22
C ALA A 123 1.31 11.35 -4.19
N MET A 124 2.26 10.44 -3.94
CA MET A 124 3.66 10.81 -3.91
C MET A 124 4.25 10.99 -5.30
N ALA A 125 3.86 10.18 -6.29
CA ALA A 125 4.29 10.41 -7.67
C ALA A 125 3.82 11.78 -8.18
N ARG A 126 2.56 12.16 -7.92
CA ARG A 126 2.03 13.48 -8.29
C ARG A 126 2.81 14.66 -7.70
N VAL A 127 3.40 14.48 -6.51
CA VAL A 127 4.26 15.49 -5.88
C VAL A 127 5.63 15.52 -6.56
N LEU A 128 6.23 14.35 -6.82
CA LEU A 128 7.52 14.24 -7.52
C LEU A 128 7.46 14.82 -8.94
N ASP A 129 6.41 14.49 -9.70
CA ASP A 129 6.21 14.97 -11.07
C ASP A 129 6.09 16.51 -11.10
N ARG A 130 5.41 17.10 -10.09
CA ARG A 130 5.30 18.56 -9.95
C ARG A 130 6.65 19.21 -9.67
N HIS A 131 7.44 18.66 -8.75
CA HIS A 131 8.77 19.20 -8.44
C HIS A 131 9.72 19.11 -9.65
N GLN A 132 9.64 18.04 -10.44
CA GLN A 132 10.41 17.91 -11.68
C GLN A 132 10.00 18.97 -12.70
N ALA A 133 8.69 19.21 -12.88
CA ALA A 133 8.20 20.25 -13.77
C ALA A 133 8.67 21.66 -13.34
N GLU A 134 8.62 21.97 -12.04
CA GLU A 134 9.07 23.25 -11.48
C GLU A 134 10.59 23.46 -11.64
N THR A 135 11.40 22.41 -11.46
CA THR A 135 12.86 22.50 -11.63
C THR A 135 13.29 22.59 -13.09
N SER A 136 12.53 22.00 -14.02
CA SER A 136 12.81 22.06 -15.46
C SER A 136 12.42 23.38 -16.14
N THR A 137 11.53 24.17 -15.54
CA THR A 137 11.07 25.47 -16.08
C THR A 137 11.83 26.66 -15.49
N GLY A 138 12.65 26.44 -14.47
CA GLY A 138 13.47 27.46 -13.81
C GLY A 138 14.96 27.45 -14.16
N GLY A 139 15.36 26.72 -15.22
CA GLY A 139 16.74 26.61 -15.71
C GLY A 139 16.99 27.40 -16.99
#